data_AF-A0A7J6G3P9-F1
#
_entry.id   AF-A0A7J6G3P9-F1
#
_cell.length_a   1.000
_cell.length_b   1.000
_cell.length_c   1.000
_cell.angle_alpha   90.00
_cell.angle_beta   90.00
_cell.angle_gamma   90.00
#
_symmetry.space_group_name_H-M   'P 1'
#
loop_
_entity.id
_entity.type
_entity.pdbx_description
1 polymer ?
#
loop_
_entity_poly.entity_id
_entity_poly.type
_entity_poly.pdbx_seq_one_letter_code
_entity_poly.pdbx_strand_id
1 'polypeptide(L)'
;VNNAATVVINSATNYGVEEYSNMMNTNVESPYHLSQLAHPLLKASTKASIVFISSIAGAINQITKNFACEWAKDGIRTNSVAPWGVRTRVMEVEGTPIDEDFSAVFKRTPILRLAEPNEISSL
;
A
#
# COMPACT_ATOMS: atom_id res chain seq x y z
N VAL A 1 5.01 -5.11 -8.76
CA VAL A 1 4.53 -4.04 -7.87
C VAL A 1 3.26 -4.52 -7.23
N ASN A 2 3.19 -4.53 -5.90
CA ASN A 2 2.03 -4.95 -5.12
C ASN A 2 1.22 -3.70 -4.74
N ASN A 3 0.23 -3.34 -5.56
CA ASN A 3 -0.58 -2.12 -5.43
C ASN A 3 -2.08 -2.36 -5.15
N ALA A 4 -2.59 -3.56 -5.44
CA ALA A 4 -4.01 -3.86 -5.22
C ALA A 4 -4.36 -3.76 -3.73
N ALA A 5 -5.40 -3.01 -3.40
CA ALA A 5 -5.86 -2.80 -2.05
C ALA A 5 -7.35 -2.41 -2.04
N THR A 6 -8.01 -2.65 -0.90
CA THR A 6 -9.34 -2.14 -0.57
C THR A 6 -9.29 -1.38 0.75
N VAL A 7 -10.25 -0.50 0.98
CA VAL A 7 -10.38 0.21 2.25
C VAL A 7 -11.83 0.14 2.71
N VAL A 8 -12.01 -0.07 4.01
CA VAL A 8 -13.26 0.15 4.71
C VAL A 8 -12.89 1.03 5.89
N ILE A 9 -13.52 2.20 6.01
CA ILE A 9 -13.29 3.12 7.13
C ILE A 9 -14.45 2.92 8.11
N ASN A 10 -14.13 2.47 9.32
CA ASN A 10 -15.10 2.33 10.40
C ASN A 10 -14.44 2.64 11.74
N SER A 11 -15.23 2.83 12.80
CA SER A 11 -14.69 2.86 14.15
C SER A 11 -14.05 1.51 14.46
N ALA A 12 -12.91 1.51 15.15
CA ALA A 12 -12.24 0.28 15.60
C ALA A 12 -13.18 -0.66 16.38
N THR A 13 -14.18 -0.11 17.09
CA THR A 13 -15.18 -0.86 17.86
C THR A 13 -16.29 -1.47 17.01
N ASN A 14 -16.40 -1.06 15.74
CA ASN A 14 -17.55 -1.35 14.88
C ASN A 14 -17.16 -2.17 13.63
N TYR A 15 -15.89 -2.53 13.45
CA TYR A 15 -15.50 -3.37 12.32
C TYR A 15 -16.15 -4.75 12.40
N GLY A 16 -16.82 -5.13 11.32
CA GLY A 16 -17.22 -6.51 11.11
C GLY A 16 -15.99 -7.40 10.93
N VAL A 17 -16.06 -8.64 11.44
CA VAL A 17 -14.99 -9.63 11.27
C VAL A 17 -14.70 -9.89 9.79
N GLU A 18 -15.73 -9.94 8.95
CA GLU A 18 -15.60 -10.17 7.51
C GLU A 18 -14.94 -8.97 6.80
N GLU A 19 -15.34 -7.74 7.12
CA GLU A 19 -14.74 -6.53 6.55
C GLU A 19 -13.25 -6.44 6.86
N TYR A 20 -12.89 -6.67 8.13
CA TYR A 20 -11.50 -6.69 8.57
C TYR A 20 -10.71 -7.79 7.86
N SER A 21 -11.25 -9.01 7.81
CA SER A 21 -10.61 -10.15 7.16
C SER A 21 -10.39 -9.90 5.67
N ASN A 22 -11.39 -9.37 4.96
CA ASN A 22 -11.28 -9.06 3.54
C ASN A 22 -10.20 -8.00 3.26
N MET A 23 -10.11 -6.97 4.10
CA MET A 23 -9.07 -5.95 4.01
C MET A 23 -7.68 -6.52 4.27
N MET A 24 -7.50 -7.36 5.30
CA MET A 24 -6.20 -7.97 5.61
C MET A 24 -5.77 -8.99 4.54
N ASN A 25 -6.70 -9.82 4.07
CA ASN A 25 -6.48 -10.77 2.99
C ASN A 25 -6.00 -10.07 1.72
N THR A 26 -6.66 -8.97 1.35
CA THR A 26 -6.32 -8.23 0.13
C THR A 26 -5.03 -7.43 0.28
N ASN A 27 -4.90 -6.67 1.37
CA ASN A 27 -3.85 -5.66 1.50
C ASN A 27 -2.54 -6.23 2.07
N VAL A 28 -2.57 -7.38 2.76
CA VAL A 28 -1.42 -7.93 3.49
C VAL A 28 -1.07 -9.35 3.05
N GLU A 29 -2.03 -10.27 3.13
CA GLU A 29 -1.76 -11.69 2.85
C GLU A 29 -1.49 -11.95 1.36
N SER A 30 -2.36 -11.42 0.50
CA SER A 30 -2.24 -11.57 -0.96
C SER A 30 -0.88 -11.10 -1.51
N PRO A 31 -0.40 -9.87 -1.23
CA PRO A 31 0.87 -9.41 -1.77
C PRO A 31 2.08 -10.15 -1.16
N TYR A 32 1.97 -10.67 0.07
CA TYR A 32 2.97 -11.55 0.67
C TYR A 32 3.07 -12.86 -0.11
N HIS A 33 1.96 -13.58 -0.29
CA HIS A 33 1.95 -14.87 -0.96
C HIS A 33 2.25 -14.77 -2.47
N LEU A 34 1.78 -13.70 -3.13
CA LEU A 34 2.15 -13.43 -4.52
C LEU A 34 3.68 -13.29 -4.67
N SER A 35 4.33 -12.61 -3.74
CA SER A 35 5.78 -12.44 -3.73
C SER A 35 6.50 -13.76 -3.46
N GLN A 36 5.98 -14.60 -2.56
CA GLN A 36 6.52 -15.95 -2.32
C GLN A 36 6.44 -16.83 -3.57
N LEU A 37 5.28 -16.86 -4.23
CA LEU A 37 5.10 -17.63 -5.47
C LEU A 37 5.98 -17.13 -6.60
N ALA A 38 6.26 -15.82 -6.65
CA ALA A 38 7.15 -15.21 -7.62
C ALA A 38 8.64 -15.41 -7.32
N HIS A 39 9.03 -15.83 -6.10
CA HIS A 39 10.43 -15.91 -5.67
C HIS A 39 11.33 -16.68 -6.64
N PRO A 40 10.97 -17.87 -7.16
CA PRO A 40 11.84 -18.60 -8.10
C PRO A 40 12.11 -17.82 -9.39
N LEU A 41 11.10 -17.12 -9.90
CA LEU A 41 11.21 -16.30 -11.12
C LEU A 41 12.04 -15.04 -10.87
N LEU A 42 11.84 -14.41 -9.70
CA LEU A 42 12.63 -13.25 -9.27
C LEU A 42 14.10 -13.64 -9.10
N LYS A 43 14.39 -14.75 -8.42
CA LYS A 43 15.76 -15.24 -8.21
C LYS A 43 16.48 -15.58 -9.52
N ALA A 44 15.76 -16.02 -10.55
CA ALA A 44 16.32 -16.27 -11.87
C ALA A 44 16.64 -14.98 -12.66
N SER A 45 16.12 -13.83 -12.24
CA SER A 45 16.33 -12.55 -12.92
C SER A 45 17.62 -11.86 -12.46
N THR A 46 18.32 -11.22 -13.39
CA THR A 46 19.54 -10.45 -13.09
C THR A 46 19.26 -9.08 -12.46
N LYS A 47 17.99 -8.63 -12.48
CA LYS A 47 17.56 -7.31 -11.98
C LYS A 47 16.20 -7.38 -11.29
N ALA A 48 16.04 -8.31 -10.35
CA ALA A 48 14.80 -8.51 -9.63
C ALA A 48 14.46 -7.34 -8.69
N SER A 49 13.20 -6.93 -8.69
CA SER A 49 12.71 -5.95 -7.73
C SER A 49 11.23 -6.16 -7.38
N ILE A 50 10.92 -5.98 -6.09
CA ILE A 50 9.57 -5.92 -5.56
C ILE A 50 9.36 -4.54 -4.96
N VAL A 51 8.24 -3.92 -5.32
CA VAL A 51 7.78 -2.66 -4.71
C VAL A 51 6.40 -2.93 -4.13
N PHE A 52 6.26 -2.72 -2.83
CA PHE A 52 4.97 -2.71 -2.16
C PHE A 52 4.43 -1.28 -2.07
N ILE A 53 3.12 -1.13 -2.22
CA ILE A 53 2.41 0.09 -1.83
C ILE A 53 1.91 -0.12 -0.40
N SER A 54 2.45 0.66 0.52
CA SER A 54 2.06 0.72 1.92
C SER A 54 1.13 1.91 2.15
N SER A 55 0.96 2.28 3.41
CA SER A 55 0.23 3.47 3.84
C SER A 55 0.84 3.99 5.15
N ILE A 56 0.24 5.04 5.70
CA ILE A 56 0.56 5.53 7.04
C ILE A 56 0.43 4.47 8.15
N ALA A 57 -0.36 3.41 7.94
CA ALA A 57 -0.56 2.34 8.91
C ALA A 57 0.64 1.37 8.99
N GLY A 58 1.49 1.33 7.95
CA GLY A 58 2.81 0.71 8.00
C GLY A 58 2.88 -0.82 8.12
N ALA A 59 1.77 -1.57 8.10
CA ALA A 59 1.78 -3.04 8.22
C ALA A 59 2.71 -3.71 7.19
N ILE A 60 2.63 -3.26 5.94
CA ILE A 60 3.44 -3.74 4.82
C ILE A 60 4.95 -3.42 4.96
N ASN A 61 5.32 -2.44 5.78
CA ASN A 61 6.72 -2.07 5.96
C ASN A 61 7.53 -3.18 6.63
N GLN A 62 6.93 -3.95 7.54
CA GLN A 62 7.64 -5.06 8.20
C GLN A 62 7.85 -6.24 7.23
N ILE A 63 6.85 -6.55 6.41
CA ILE A 63 6.98 -7.56 5.34
C ILE A 63 8.08 -7.14 4.36
N THR A 64 8.07 -5.87 3.95
CA THR A 64 9.08 -5.32 3.05
C THR A 64 10.49 -5.47 3.61
N LYS A 65 10.69 -5.13 4.89
CA LYS A 65 11.99 -5.29 5.58
C LYS A 65 12.40 -6.76 5.65
N ASN A 66 11.48 -7.66 5.99
CA ASN A 66 11.77 -9.08 6.07
C ASN A 66 12.27 -9.62 4.72
N PHE A 67 11.54 -9.36 3.64
CA PHE A 67 11.95 -9.79 2.29
C PHE A 67 13.24 -9.12 1.81
N ALA A 68 13.45 -7.83 2.12
CA ALA A 68 14.69 -7.14 1.78
C ALA A 68 15.90 -7.82 2.46
N CYS A 69 15.80 -8.12 3.75
CA CYS A 69 16.88 -8.78 4.49
C CYS A 69 17.09 -10.23 4.01
N GLU A 70 16.02 -11.00 3.88
CA GLU A 70 16.10 -12.43 3.58
C GLU A 70 16.52 -12.71 2.13
N TRP A 71 15.99 -11.95 1.17
CA TRP A 71 16.15 -12.23 -0.26
C TRP A 71 17.24 -11.37 -0.93
N ALA A 72 17.93 -10.50 -0.18
CA ALA A 72 19.10 -9.79 -0.67
C ALA A 72 20.19 -10.75 -1.18
N LYS A 73 20.38 -11.90 -0.52
CA LYS A 73 21.35 -12.94 -0.94
C LYS A 73 21.01 -13.56 -2.31
N ASP A 74 19.76 -13.46 -2.73
CA ASP A 74 19.27 -13.93 -4.02
C ASP A 74 19.27 -12.81 -5.08
N GLY A 75 19.80 -11.62 -4.76
CA GLY A 75 19.85 -10.48 -5.66
C GLY A 75 18.52 -9.73 -5.83
N ILE A 76 17.54 -9.96 -4.95
CA ILE A 76 16.20 -9.37 -5.03
C ILE A 76 16.15 -8.09 -4.20
N ARG A 77 15.83 -6.95 -4.83
CA ARG A 77 15.62 -5.67 -4.14
C ARG A 77 14.14 -5.48 -3.77
N THR A 78 13.86 -5.32 -2.48
CA THR A 78 12.49 -5.10 -1.99
C THR A 78 12.40 -3.75 -1.29
N ASN A 79 11.45 -2.92 -1.71
CA ASN A 79 11.17 -1.61 -1.09
C ASN A 79 9.65 -1.39 -0.95
N SER A 80 9.27 -0.38 -0.16
CA SER A 80 7.90 0.10 -0.07
C SER A 80 7.83 1.59 -0.35
N VAL A 81 6.73 2.01 -0.97
CA VAL A 81 6.30 3.40 -1.06
C VAL A 81 5.10 3.56 -0.14
N ALA A 82 5.06 4.61 0.68
CA ALA A 82 3.96 4.87 1.61
C ALA A 82 3.29 6.22 1.28
N PRO A 83 2.38 6.26 0.29
CA PRO A 83 1.67 7.48 -0.05
C PRO A 83 0.75 7.94 1.10
N TRP A 84 0.60 9.27 1.19
CA TRP A 84 -0.55 9.89 1.84
C TRP A 84 -1.68 10.10 0.81
N GLY A 85 -2.64 10.99 1.06
CA GLY A 85 -3.74 11.28 0.13
C GLY A 85 -3.26 11.56 -1.29
N VAL A 86 -3.63 10.67 -2.22
CA VAL A 86 -3.40 10.78 -3.66
C VAL A 86 -4.76 10.93 -4.34
N ARG A 87 -4.87 11.84 -5.32
CA ARG A 87 -6.07 12.02 -6.13
C ARG A 87 -6.29 10.81 -7.04
N THR A 88 -7.06 9.83 -6.56
CA THR A 88 -7.38 8.61 -7.30
C THR A 88 -8.89 8.46 -7.45
N ARG A 89 -9.32 7.69 -8.46
CA ARG A 89 -10.74 7.38 -8.70
C ARG A 89 -11.43 6.68 -7.52
N VAL A 90 -10.69 6.01 -6.64
CA VAL A 90 -11.27 5.38 -5.43
C VAL A 90 -11.92 6.44 -4.52
N MET A 91 -11.32 7.62 -4.41
CA MET A 91 -11.91 8.75 -3.67
C MET A 91 -13.21 9.26 -4.29
N GLU A 92 -13.40 9.09 -5.60
CA GLU A 92 -14.63 9.50 -6.30
C GLU A 92 -15.75 8.45 -6.16
N VAL A 93 -15.38 7.16 -6.04
CA VAL A 93 -16.32 6.02 -6.04
C VAL A 93 -16.80 5.66 -4.64
N GLU A 94 -15.98 5.80 -3.60
CA GLU A 94 -16.38 5.49 -2.21
C GLU A 94 -17.32 6.54 -1.59
N GLY A 95 -17.74 7.55 -2.37
CA GLY A 95 -18.74 8.52 -1.94
C GLY A 95 -18.32 9.34 -0.73
N THR A 96 -17.03 9.32 -0.37
CA THR A 96 -16.45 10.29 0.56
C THR A 96 -16.43 11.61 -0.19
N PRO A 97 -17.38 12.53 0.05
CA PRO A 97 -17.31 13.81 -0.59
C PRO A 97 -15.99 14.43 -0.14
N ILE A 98 -15.34 15.20 -1.01
CA ILE A 98 -14.32 16.14 -0.55
C ILE A 98 -15.07 17.22 0.23
N ASP A 99 -15.50 16.88 1.45
CA ASP A 99 -16.24 17.72 2.36
C ASP A 99 -15.28 18.50 3.27
N GLU A 100 -15.85 19.21 4.24
CA GLU A 100 -15.07 20.01 5.20
C GLU A 100 -14.07 19.16 5.99
N ASP A 101 -14.31 17.87 6.21
CA ASP A 101 -13.38 16.97 6.91
C ASP A 101 -12.16 16.64 6.04
N PHE A 102 -12.35 16.44 4.73
CA PHE A 102 -11.22 16.33 3.79
C PHE A 102 -10.40 17.62 3.73
N SER A 103 -11.04 18.78 3.87
CA SER A 103 -10.35 20.07 3.95
C SER A 103 -9.45 20.19 5.19
N ALA A 104 -9.87 19.61 6.32
CA ALA A 104 -9.09 19.58 7.55
C ALA A 104 -7.84 18.70 7.42
N VAL A 105 -7.92 17.62 6.63
CA VAL A 105 -6.77 16.77 6.30
C VAL A 105 -5.72 17.54 5.48
N PHE A 106 -6.15 18.37 4.51
CA PHE A 106 -5.22 19.22 3.75
C PHE A 106 -4.55 20.28 4.60
N LYS A 107 -5.27 20.91 5.54
CA LYS A 107 -4.68 21.88 6.48
C LYS A 107 -3.55 21.30 7.33
N ARG A 108 -3.54 19.97 7.53
CA ARG A 108 -2.49 19.25 8.27
C ARG A 108 -1.39 18.69 7.38
N THR A 109 -1.53 18.80 6.06
CA THR A 109 -0.54 18.34 5.09
C THR A 109 0.33 19.54 4.71
N PRO A 110 1.67 19.54 4.93
CA PRO A 110 2.52 20.72 4.72
C PRO A 110 2.42 21.36 3.32
N ILE A 111 2.18 20.55 2.28
CA ILE A 111 2.02 21.03 0.89
C ILE A 111 0.58 21.47 0.55
N LEU A 112 -0.36 21.34 1.50
CA LEU A 112 -1.76 21.81 1.44
C LEU A 112 -2.57 21.30 0.23
N ARG A 113 -2.19 20.16 -0.35
CA ARG A 113 -2.89 19.52 -1.48
C ARG A 113 -2.74 17.99 -1.45
N LEU A 114 -3.58 17.30 -2.21
CA LEU A 114 -3.35 15.90 -2.59
C LEU A 114 -2.13 15.79 -3.52
N ALA A 115 -1.45 14.65 -3.43
CA ALA A 115 -0.52 14.23 -4.47
C ALA A 115 -1.29 13.76 -5.72
N GLU A 116 -0.67 13.88 -6.88
CA GLU A 116 -1.16 13.33 -8.13
C GLU A 116 -0.55 11.94 -8.37
N PRO A 117 -1.25 11.00 -9.03
CA PRO A 117 -0.76 9.64 -9.22
C PRO A 117 0.61 9.54 -9.90
N ASN A 118 0.92 10.49 -10.80
CA ASN A 118 2.20 10.54 -11.49
C ASN A 118 3.38 10.82 -10.53
N GLU A 119 3.15 11.58 -9.45
CA GLU A 119 4.16 11.86 -8.42
C GLU A 119 4.55 10.59 -7.64
N ILE A 120 3.65 9.61 -7.53
CA ILE A 120 3.94 8.31 -6.91
C ILE A 120 4.61 7.38 -7.92
N SER A 121 4.12 7.33 -9.16
CA SER A 121 4.65 6.43 -10.18
C SER A 121 6.08 6.75 -10.65
N SER A 122 6.54 7.98 -10.40
CA SER A 122 7.88 8.44 -10.77
C SER A 122 8.99 8.07 -9.76
N LEU A 123 8.61 7.54 -8.59
CA LEU A 123 9.55 7.09 -7.54
C LEU A 123 10.13 5.71 -7.87
#